data_AF-A0A2D4FIZ8-F1
#
_entry.id   AF-A0A2D4FIZ8-F1
#
_cell.length_a   1.000
_cell.length_b   1.000
_cell.length_c   1.000
_cell.angle_alpha   90.00
_cell.angle_beta   90.00
_cell.angle_gamma   90.00
#
_symmetry.space_group_name_H-M   'P 1'
#
loop_
_entity.id
_entity.type
_entity.pdbx_description
1 polymer ?
#
loop_
_entity_poly.entity_id
_entity_poly.type
_entity_poly.pdbx_seq_one_letter_code
_entity_poly.pdbx_strand_id
1 'polypeptide(L)'
;TWGNYSMAEKQQDEVYALGVFDGLHVIEGEYYLQICTLLKCNSTDLKSCGQRVDTAATKFNFFSLSGSFNTNYVFPEVLLSGTQLAPGEFKVLPDGRMISETGLSKPLLVAALFGRWYEKDSPHPTSTIP
;
A
#
# COMPACT_ATOMS: atom_id res chain seq x y z
N THR A 1 1.26 -4.86 -12.02
CA THR A 1 0.81 -3.68 -11.26
C THR A 1 0.69 -2.51 -12.18
N TRP A 2 -0.39 -1.75 -12.07
CA TRP A 2 -0.61 -0.54 -12.85
C TRP A 2 -0.86 0.62 -11.88
N GLY A 3 -0.08 1.68 -12.02
CA GLY A 3 -0.14 2.87 -11.17
C GLY A 3 -0.08 4.13 -12.02
N ASN A 4 -0.91 5.12 -11.69
CA ASN A 4 -0.87 6.46 -12.27
C ASN A 4 -1.03 7.47 -11.14
N TYR A 5 -0.25 8.56 -11.13
CA TYR A 5 -0.31 9.57 -10.09
C TYR A 5 0.13 10.93 -10.60
N SER A 6 -0.31 11.98 -9.91
CA SER A 6 0.18 13.34 -10.08
C SER A 6 0.42 13.96 -8.71
N MET A 7 1.62 14.50 -8.52
CA MET A 7 1.97 15.27 -7.33
C MET A 7 1.62 16.74 -7.56
N ALA A 8 0.98 17.36 -6.58
CA ALA A 8 0.67 18.79 -6.57
C ALA A 8 1.94 19.62 -6.31
N GLU A 9 2.75 19.15 -5.35
CA GLU A 9 3.98 19.81 -4.93
C GLU A 9 4.98 18.73 -4.53
N LYS A 10 5.91 18.42 -5.44
CA LYS A 10 6.97 17.45 -5.20
C LYS A 10 8.07 18.09 -4.36
N GLN A 11 8.36 17.49 -3.22
CA GLN A 11 9.52 17.89 -2.41
C GLN A 11 10.80 17.23 -2.95
N GLN A 12 11.88 17.99 -3.08
CA GLN A 12 13.13 17.50 -3.69
C GLN A 12 13.86 16.48 -2.82
N ASP A 13 13.64 16.54 -1.51
CA ASP A 13 14.20 15.66 -0.48
C ASP A 13 13.29 14.48 -0.13
N GLU A 14 12.15 14.32 -0.82
CA GLU A 14 11.27 13.16 -0.68
C GLU A 14 11.27 12.28 -1.92
N VAL A 15 11.39 10.97 -1.67
CA VAL A 15 11.32 9.94 -2.71
C VAL A 15 10.08 9.09 -2.46
N TYR A 16 9.35 8.80 -3.55
CA TYR A 16 8.24 7.86 -3.54
C TYR A 16 8.56 6.71 -4.49
N ALA A 17 8.16 5.50 -4.09
CA ALA A 17 8.38 4.29 -4.86
C ALA A 17 7.06 3.53 -5.06
N LEU A 18 6.94 2.87 -6.21
CA LEU A 18 5.91 1.86 -6.47
C LEU A 18 6.53 0.48 -6.19
N GLY A 19 6.00 -0.22 -5.19
CA GLY A 19 6.45 -1.54 -4.77
C GLY A 19 5.43 -2.63 -5.10
N VAL A 20 5.92 -3.84 -5.33
CA VAL A 20 5.12 -5.05 -5.52
C VAL A 20 5.75 -6.18 -4.73
N PHE A 21 4.92 -6.98 -4.06
CA PHE A 21 5.34 -8.19 -3.37
C PHE A 21 4.35 -9.32 -3.67
N ASP A 22 4.86 -10.53 -3.89
CA ASP A 22 4.07 -11.76 -4.12
C ASP A 22 4.85 -12.92 -3.49
N GLY A 23 4.55 -13.22 -2.23
CA GLY A 23 5.38 -14.14 -1.46
C GLY A 23 4.90 -14.41 -0.05
N LEU A 24 5.57 -15.35 0.61
CA LEU A 24 5.28 -15.76 1.98
C LEU A 24 5.99 -14.84 2.97
N HIS A 25 5.23 -14.21 3.86
CA HIS A 25 5.77 -13.54 5.03
C HIS A 25 5.99 -14.56 6.15
N VAL A 26 7.12 -14.49 6.86
CA VAL A 26 7.54 -15.51 7.84
C VAL A 26 8.00 -14.95 9.18
N ILE A 27 8.10 -13.62 9.31
CA ILE A 27 8.54 -12.96 10.54
C ILE A 27 7.31 -12.63 11.38
N GLU A 28 7.29 -12.99 12.67
CA GLU A 28 6.14 -12.76 13.56
C GLU A 28 4.81 -13.38 13.07
N GLY A 29 4.89 -14.40 12.21
CA GLY A 29 3.76 -15.14 11.66
C GLY A 29 4.05 -15.62 10.24
N GLU A 30 3.32 -16.63 9.80
CA GLU A 30 3.50 -17.22 8.46
C GLU A 30 2.24 -17.08 7.62
N TYR A 31 2.30 -16.21 6.61
CA TYR A 31 1.13 -15.84 5.83
C TYR A 31 1.47 -15.25 4.46
N TYR A 32 0.77 -15.67 3.41
CA TYR A 32 1.11 -15.36 2.01
C TYR A 32 0.46 -14.06 1.52
N LEU A 33 1.29 -13.13 1.05
CA LEU A 33 0.91 -11.77 0.72
C LEU A 33 1.08 -11.48 -0.77
N GLN A 34 0.11 -10.77 -1.32
CA GLN A 34 0.23 -10.07 -2.59
C GLN A 34 0.01 -8.59 -2.32
N ILE A 35 0.98 -7.73 -2.56
CA ILE A 35 0.91 -6.30 -2.21
C ILE A 35 1.27 -5.46 -3.41
N CYS A 36 0.47 -4.43 -3.68
CA CYS A 36 0.85 -3.31 -4.55
C CYS A 36 0.82 -2.04 -3.70
N THR A 37 1.88 -1.25 -3.71
CA THR A 37 1.98 -0.09 -2.81
C THR A 37 2.69 1.08 -3.46
N LEU A 38 2.16 2.28 -3.28
CA LEU A 38 2.83 3.55 -3.51
C LEU A 38 3.19 4.13 -2.14
N LEU A 39 4.47 4.28 -1.84
CA LEU A 39 4.94 4.67 -0.51
C LEU A 39 6.03 5.73 -0.55
N LYS A 40 6.08 6.55 0.50
CA LYS A 40 7.20 7.45 0.78
C LYS A 40 8.37 6.65 1.34
N CYS A 41 9.57 6.89 0.83
CA CYS A 41 10.80 6.34 1.38
C CYS A 41 11.25 7.17 2.60
N ASN A 42 11.97 6.55 3.53
CA ASN A 42 12.41 7.20 4.77
C ASN A 42 13.47 8.29 4.51
N SER A 43 14.32 8.08 3.50
CA SER A 43 15.28 9.06 3.01
C SER A 43 15.31 9.09 1.49
N THR A 44 16.21 9.89 0.92
CA THR A 44 16.49 9.93 -0.52
C THR A 44 17.24 8.68 -1.03
N ASP A 45 17.77 7.84 -0.13
CA ASP A 45 18.32 6.54 -0.50
C ASP A 45 17.19 5.54 -0.77
N LEU A 46 17.17 4.95 -1.97
CA LEU A 46 16.18 3.96 -2.39
C LEU A 46 16.16 2.71 -1.50
N LYS A 47 17.25 2.39 -0.81
CA LYS A 47 17.29 1.26 0.15
C LYS A 47 16.43 1.50 1.39
N SER A 48 16.05 2.75 1.64
CA SER A 48 15.20 3.13 2.76
C SER A 48 13.71 2.95 2.47
N CYS A 49 13.32 2.68 1.21
CA CYS A 49 11.92 2.47 0.84
C CYS A 49 11.40 1.18 1.51
N GLY A 50 10.28 1.30 2.23
CA GLY A 50 9.72 0.22 3.06
C GLY A 50 10.11 0.28 4.54
N GLN A 51 11.06 1.16 4.92
CA GLN A 51 11.26 1.50 6.34
C GLN A 51 10.10 2.36 6.86
N ARG A 52 9.92 2.38 8.18
CA ARG A 52 8.89 3.20 8.84
C ARG A 52 9.10 4.69 8.56
N VAL A 53 8.01 5.38 8.21
CA VAL A 53 7.95 6.83 8.04
C VAL A 53 6.69 7.39 8.69
N ASP A 54 6.82 8.42 9.52
CA ASP A 54 5.71 9.03 10.25
C ASP A 54 5.20 10.35 9.63
N THR A 55 6.03 11.03 8.83
CA THR A 55 5.72 12.33 8.24
C THR A 55 6.12 12.40 6.77
N ALA A 56 5.35 13.18 6.01
CA ALA A 56 5.63 13.56 4.63
C ALA A 56 5.19 15.01 4.38
N ALA A 57 5.70 15.59 3.30
CA ALA A 57 5.40 16.95 2.84
C ALA A 57 4.85 16.99 1.39
N THR A 58 5.11 15.97 0.56
CA THR A 58 4.62 15.90 -0.82
C THR A 58 3.10 15.69 -0.89
N LYS A 59 2.40 16.63 -1.53
CA LYS A 59 0.94 16.55 -1.76
C LYS A 59 0.64 15.91 -3.10
N PHE A 60 -0.47 15.16 -3.16
CA PHE A 60 -0.93 14.49 -4.37
C PHE A 60 -2.21 15.14 -4.90
N ASN A 61 -2.27 15.38 -6.21
CA ASN A 61 -3.48 15.78 -6.92
C ASN A 61 -4.41 14.57 -7.13
N PHE A 62 -3.84 13.46 -7.56
CA PHE A 62 -4.55 12.19 -7.68
C PHE A 62 -3.56 11.01 -7.62
N PHE A 63 -4.07 9.83 -7.26
CA PHE A 63 -3.44 8.56 -7.54
C PHE A 63 -4.49 7.56 -8.03
N SER A 64 -4.02 6.54 -8.76
CA SER A 64 -4.77 5.35 -9.16
C SER A 64 -3.84 4.17 -9.05
N LEU A 65 -4.23 3.16 -8.29
CA LEU A 65 -3.45 1.96 -8.04
C LEU A 65 -4.29 0.70 -8.31
N SER A 66 -3.69 -0.27 -8.99
CA SER A 66 -4.25 -1.61 -9.18
C SER A 66 -3.17 -2.67 -9.27
N GLY A 67 -3.55 -3.90 -8.92
CA GLY A 67 -2.70 -5.08 -9.01
C GLY A 67 -3.42 -6.22 -9.71
N SER A 68 -2.64 -7.18 -10.18
CA SER A 68 -3.14 -8.47 -10.66
C SER A 68 -3.09 -9.44 -9.49
N PHE A 69 -4.16 -9.51 -8.72
CA PHE A 69 -4.25 -10.37 -7.54
C PHE A 69 -4.83 -11.74 -7.92
N ASN A 70 -4.32 -12.79 -7.29
CA ASN A 70 -4.84 -14.16 -7.39
C ASN A 70 -5.83 -14.48 -6.26
N THR A 71 -6.25 -13.46 -5.51
CA THR A 71 -7.17 -13.53 -4.38
C THR A 71 -8.22 -12.44 -4.50
N ASN A 72 -9.42 -12.71 -3.99
CA ASN A 72 -10.48 -11.70 -3.85
C ASN A 72 -10.39 -10.94 -2.51
N TYR A 73 -9.51 -11.38 -1.60
CA TYR A 73 -9.32 -10.75 -0.29
C TYR A 73 -8.24 -9.68 -0.37
N VAL A 74 -8.61 -8.52 -0.90
CA VAL A 74 -7.74 -7.36 -1.05
C VAL A 74 -8.26 -6.20 -0.21
N PHE A 75 -7.41 -5.71 0.68
CA PHE A 75 -7.72 -4.64 1.63
C PHE A 75 -7.06 -3.33 1.16
N PRO A 76 -7.85 -2.29 0.82
CA PRO A 76 -7.30 -0.99 0.44
C PRO A 76 -6.85 -0.18 1.65
N GLU A 77 -5.68 0.43 1.56
CA GLU A 77 -5.07 1.22 2.62
C GLU A 77 -4.61 2.57 2.09
N VAL A 78 -4.96 3.65 2.79
CA VAL A 78 -4.43 5.00 2.54
C VAL A 78 -4.09 5.64 3.88
N LEU A 79 -2.84 6.02 4.05
CA LEU A 79 -2.33 6.68 5.25
C LEU A 79 -1.63 7.98 4.87
N LEU A 80 -1.99 9.05 5.57
CA LEU A 80 -1.46 10.39 5.39
C LEU A 80 -0.49 10.76 6.53
N SER A 81 0.29 11.81 6.30
CA SER A 81 1.28 12.36 7.23
C SER A 81 0.73 12.52 8.65
N GLY A 82 1.50 12.06 9.64
CA GLY A 82 1.06 11.97 11.04
C GLY A 82 0.17 10.76 11.33
N THR A 83 0.26 9.69 10.54
CA THR A 83 -0.49 8.43 10.70
C THR A 83 -2.00 8.67 10.71
N GLN A 84 -2.49 9.46 9.76
CA GLN A 84 -3.90 9.83 9.67
C GLN A 84 -4.59 9.08 8.54
N LEU A 85 -5.80 8.60 8.80
CA LEU A 85 -6.65 8.02 7.76
C LEU A 85 -7.13 9.10 6.79
N ALA A 86 -7.54 8.70 5.58
CA ALA A 86 -8.07 9.57 4.54
C ALA A 86 -9.57 9.30 4.26
N PRO A 87 -10.47 9.46 5.26
CA PRO A 87 -11.87 9.07 5.14
C PRO A 87 -12.58 9.87 4.05
N GLY A 88 -13.14 9.18 3.06
CA GLY A 88 -13.87 9.81 1.95
C GLY A 88 -12.98 10.46 0.87
N GLU A 89 -11.65 10.35 0.99
CA GLU A 89 -10.70 10.94 0.03
C GLU A 89 -10.25 9.95 -1.06
N PHE A 90 -10.64 8.68 -0.93
CA PHE A 90 -10.37 7.64 -1.92
C PHE A 90 -11.56 6.69 -2.05
N LYS A 91 -11.59 5.93 -3.14
CA LYS A 91 -12.57 4.87 -3.37
C LYS A 91 -11.98 3.71 -4.16
N VAL A 92 -12.61 2.55 -4.05
CA VAL A 92 -12.32 1.37 -4.89
C VAL A 92 -13.39 1.24 -5.95
N LEU A 93 -12.96 1.20 -7.21
CA LEU A 93 -13.83 1.02 -8.37
C LEU A 93 -14.22 -0.46 -8.55
N PRO A 94 -15.30 -0.76 -9.30
CA PRO A 94 -15.72 -2.14 -9.56
C PRO A 94 -14.68 -3.02 -10.24
N ASP A 95 -13.71 -2.43 -10.94
CA ASP A 95 -12.60 -3.12 -11.59
C ASP A 95 -11.38 -3.35 -10.67
N GLY A 96 -11.50 -3.05 -9.38
CA GLY A 96 -10.46 -3.24 -8.38
C GLY A 96 -9.42 -2.11 -8.32
N ARG A 97 -9.55 -1.04 -9.11
CA ARG A 97 -8.68 0.14 -8.98
C ARG A 97 -9.04 0.96 -7.75
N MET A 98 -8.04 1.27 -6.93
CA MET A 98 -8.14 2.26 -5.85
C MET A 98 -7.69 3.62 -6.36
N ILE A 99 -8.55 4.63 -6.24
CA ILE A 99 -8.29 5.98 -6.77
C ILE A 99 -8.56 7.07 -5.73
N SER A 100 -7.83 8.18 -5.83
CA SER A 100 -8.22 9.46 -5.21
C SER A 100 -8.69 10.41 -6.32
N GLU A 101 -9.99 10.70 -6.38
CA GLU A 101 -10.56 11.56 -7.43
C GLU A 101 -10.20 13.04 -7.25
N THR A 102 -10.01 13.45 -6.00
CA THR A 102 -9.58 14.79 -5.61
C THR A 102 -8.23 14.70 -4.92
N GLY A 103 -7.55 15.84 -4.78
CA GLY A 103 -6.31 15.91 -4.00
C GLY A 103 -6.53 15.48 -2.55
N LEU A 104 -5.48 14.90 -1.97
CA LEU A 104 -5.49 14.47 -0.57
C LEU A 104 -5.38 15.68 0.36
N SER A 105 -6.07 15.62 1.50
CA SER A 105 -6.08 16.69 2.51
C SER A 105 -4.71 16.90 3.15
N LYS A 106 -3.87 15.85 3.17
CA LYS A 106 -2.52 15.84 3.74
C LYS A 106 -1.55 15.07 2.84
N PRO A 107 -0.23 15.29 3.00
CA PRO A 107 0.79 14.52 2.29
C PRO A 107 0.62 13.02 2.48
N LEU A 108 0.84 12.25 1.41
CA LEU A 108 0.66 10.80 1.40
C LEU A 108 1.85 10.11 2.08
N LEU A 109 1.62 9.17 2.99
CA LEU A 109 2.67 8.24 3.44
C LEU A 109 2.66 6.97 2.62
N VAL A 110 1.47 6.36 2.49
CA VAL A 110 1.28 5.11 1.75
C VAL A 110 -0.13 5.03 1.18
N ALA A 111 -0.23 4.52 -0.04
CA ALA A 111 -1.45 3.98 -0.63
C ALA A 111 -1.16 2.54 -1.07
N ALA A 112 -1.84 1.56 -0.49
CA ALA A 112 -1.58 0.14 -0.73
C ALA A 112 -2.86 -0.65 -1.01
N LEU A 113 -2.72 -1.70 -1.81
CA LEU A 113 -3.67 -2.78 -1.96
C LEU A 113 -3.02 -4.02 -1.36
N PHE A 114 -3.50 -4.43 -0.19
CA PHE A 114 -2.95 -5.51 0.62
C PHE A 114 -3.77 -6.79 0.44
N GLY A 115 -3.26 -7.73 -0.35
CA GLY A 115 -3.92 -8.99 -0.68
C GLY A 115 -3.48 -10.15 0.22
N ARG A 116 -4.45 -10.92 0.71
CA ARG A 116 -4.24 -12.16 1.48
C ARG A 116 -4.57 -13.38 0.62
N TRP A 117 -3.61 -14.27 0.43
CA TRP A 117 -3.83 -15.54 -0.27
C TRP A 117 -3.82 -16.69 0.73
N TYR A 118 -4.95 -16.86 1.44
CA TYR A 118 -5.08 -17.79 2.57
C TYR A 118 -4.77 -19.25 2.18
N GLU A 119 -5.10 -19.67 0.97
CA GLU A 119 -4.82 -21.02 0.48
C GLU A 119 -3.31 -21.32 0.32
N LYS A 120 -2.47 -20.28 0.32
CA LYS A 120 -1.01 -20.39 0.30
C LYS A 120 -0.35 -20.13 1.66
N ASP A 121 -1.14 -19.87 2.71
CA ASP A 121 -0.60 -19.86 4.06
C ASP A 121 -0.09 -21.27 4.38
N SER A 122 0.98 -21.36 5.18
CA SER A 122 1.48 -22.67 5.56
C SER A 122 0.43 -23.45 6.33
N PRO A 123 0.37 -24.78 6.16
CA PRO A 123 -0.59 -25.62 6.84
C PRO A 123 -0.51 -25.30 8.33
N HIS A 124 -1.58 -24.75 8.88
CA HIS A 124 -1.68 -24.71 10.33
C HIS A 124 -1.60 -26.16 10.80
N PRO A 125 -0.77 -26.49 11.82
CA PRO A 125 -0.86 -27.80 12.44
C PRO A 125 -2.32 -27.96 12.80
N THR A 126 -2.99 -28.90 12.13
CA THR A 126 -4.39 -29.18 12.32
C THR A 126 -4.61 -29.21 13.82
N SER A 127 -5.54 -28.39 14.32
CA SER A 127 -6.09 -28.64 15.63
C SER A 127 -6.70 -30.04 15.54
N THR A 128 -5.92 -31.04 15.94
CA THR A 128 -6.43 -32.34 16.34
C THR A 128 -7.24 -32.05 17.60
N ILE A 129 -8.47 -31.60 17.39
CA ILE A 129 -9.52 -31.73 18.39
C ILE A 129 -9.80 -33.24 18.44
N PRO A 130 -9.71 -33.86 19.64
CA PRO A 130 -9.71 -35.30 19.83
C PRO A 130 -10.94 -36.02 19.27
#